data_AF-A0A820DA28-F1
#
_entry.id   AF-A0A820DA28-F1
#
_cell.length_a   1.000
_cell.length_b   1.000
_cell.length_c   1.000
_cell.angle_alpha   90.00
_cell.angle_beta   90.00
_cell.angle_gamma   90.00
#
_symmetry.space_group_name_H-M   'P 1'
#
loop_
_entity.id
_entity.type
_entity.pdbx_description
1 polymer ?
#
loop_
_entity_poly.entity_id
_entity_poly.type
_entity_poly.pdbx_seq_one_letter_code
_entity_poly.pdbx_strand_id
1 'polypeptide(L)'
;MAECEHIRVGREFLESVSWPSAFRQEAHDRCYCERCYPPHLKDTMDVANYTYVIPRGWTRFAISVDEGFFNHHDVWDKWLNCYHGTSIENAKSCVEHRQLLLPNDTTMHGKKLEIREGHIKGEHYVFTTPSITYAALDYYAHTYHFQSPYNSQIYTIKVVLQCKQKPDSIIVQPETVDARRQGIKICSYIPNDKLEWKTQHRSTVTIYGLLLEVKQYHVHNHSNSFQYQQIRNTQSMCKSVSLDS
;
A
#
# COMPACT_ATOMS: atom_id res chain seq x y z
N MET A 1 29.80 -3.43 2.97
CA MET A 1 28.82 -4.38 2.38
C MET A 1 28.10 -3.65 1.26
N ALA A 2 27.86 -4.29 0.10
CA ALA A 2 27.12 -3.67 -0.99
C ALA A 2 25.66 -3.41 -0.59
N GLU A 3 25.10 -2.27 -1.01
CA GLU A 3 23.70 -1.91 -0.77
C GLU A 3 22.75 -3.01 -1.28
N CYS A 4 21.57 -3.13 -0.65
CA CYS A 4 20.53 -4.04 -1.13
C CYS A 4 19.90 -3.48 -2.40
N GLU A 5 19.77 -4.30 -3.46
CA GLU A 5 19.14 -3.88 -4.71
C GLU A 5 17.74 -3.30 -4.49
N HIS A 6 16.92 -3.92 -3.64
CA HIS A 6 15.57 -3.42 -3.35
C HIS A 6 15.59 -2.04 -2.68
N ILE A 7 16.60 -1.74 -1.83
CA ILE A 7 16.78 -0.41 -1.25
C ILE A 7 17.19 0.57 -2.34
N ARG A 8 18.21 0.23 -3.14
CA ARG A 8 18.71 1.08 -4.22
C ARG A 8 17.60 1.44 -5.21
N VAL A 9 16.94 0.44 -5.79
CA VAL A 9 15.86 0.63 -6.77
C VAL A 9 14.68 1.39 -6.15
N GLY A 10 14.36 1.11 -4.88
CA GLY A 10 13.32 1.85 -4.18
C GLY A 10 13.68 3.33 -4.01
N ARG A 11 14.93 3.67 -3.67
CA ARG A 11 15.41 5.07 -3.60
C ARG A 11 15.33 5.77 -4.95
N GLU A 12 15.83 5.12 -6.01
CA GLU A 12 15.73 5.65 -7.37
C GLU A 12 14.28 5.89 -7.79
N PHE A 13 13.37 4.97 -7.46
CA PHE A 13 11.94 5.15 -7.72
C PHE A 13 11.39 6.35 -6.93
N LEU A 14 11.69 6.48 -5.64
CA LEU A 14 11.24 7.59 -4.81
C LEU A 14 11.76 8.95 -5.29
N GLU A 15 13.00 9.00 -5.77
CA GLU A 15 13.56 10.19 -6.43
C GLU A 15 12.80 10.51 -7.72
N SER A 16 12.57 9.52 -8.59
CA SER A 16 11.89 9.72 -9.87
C SER A 16 10.45 10.25 -9.74
N VAL A 17 9.79 9.92 -8.63
CA VAL A 17 8.44 10.39 -8.34
C VAL A 17 8.43 11.62 -7.44
N SER A 18 9.57 12.24 -7.10
CA SER A 18 9.62 13.37 -6.16
C SER A 18 8.91 13.07 -4.84
N TRP A 19 9.21 11.92 -4.22
CA TRP A 19 8.72 11.60 -2.88
C TRP A 19 9.20 12.67 -1.88
N PRO A 20 8.35 13.12 -0.93
CA PRO A 20 8.70 14.24 -0.06
C PRO A 20 9.80 13.84 0.94
N SER A 21 11.05 14.11 0.58
CA SER A 21 12.26 13.73 1.31
C SER A 21 12.33 14.33 2.72
N ALA A 22 11.69 15.48 2.95
CA ALA A 22 11.59 16.12 4.27
C ALA A 22 10.93 15.24 5.34
N PHE A 23 10.12 14.25 4.93
CA PHE A 23 9.50 13.30 5.84
C PHE A 23 10.26 11.97 5.93
N ARG A 24 11.41 11.79 5.25
CA ARG A 24 12.15 10.53 5.32
C ARG A 24 12.99 10.44 6.58
N GLN A 25 13.13 9.23 7.11
CA GLN A 25 13.99 8.88 8.23
C GLN A 25 14.91 7.71 7.84
N GLU A 26 15.88 7.97 6.95
CA GLU A 26 16.64 6.91 6.26
C GLU A 26 17.33 5.91 7.19
N ALA A 27 17.72 6.34 8.40
CA ALA A 27 18.30 5.48 9.43
C ALA A 27 17.37 4.33 9.88
N HIS A 28 16.06 4.43 9.60
CA HIS A 28 15.04 3.45 9.93
C HIS A 28 14.48 2.69 8.71
N ASP A 29 15.05 2.92 7.52
CA ASP A 29 14.75 2.13 6.33
C ASP A 29 15.04 0.64 6.60
N ARG A 30 14.19 -0.25 6.10
CA ARG A 30 14.33 -1.69 6.36
C ARG A 30 13.88 -2.51 5.16
N CYS A 31 14.79 -3.33 4.65
CA CYS A 31 14.48 -4.29 3.60
C CYS A 31 14.09 -5.65 4.20
N TYR A 32 13.08 -6.30 3.61
CA TYR A 32 12.57 -7.61 3.98
C TYR A 32 12.75 -8.66 2.87
N CYS A 33 13.63 -8.42 1.90
CA CYS A 33 14.04 -9.47 0.94
C CYS A 33 14.78 -10.60 1.67
N GLU A 34 14.91 -11.76 1.04
CA GLU A 34 15.55 -12.94 1.65
C GLU A 34 16.96 -12.69 2.17
N ARG A 35 17.72 -11.78 1.53
CA ARG A 35 19.06 -11.38 1.99
C ARG A 35 19.03 -10.56 3.28
N CYS A 36 18.07 -9.64 3.40
CA CYS A 36 18.02 -8.67 4.50
C CYS A 36 17.14 -9.14 5.68
N TYR A 37 16.18 -10.01 5.40
CA TYR A 37 15.30 -10.62 6.39
C TYR A 37 15.18 -12.12 6.07
N PRO A 38 16.17 -12.94 6.51
CA PRO A 38 16.29 -14.33 6.09
C PRO A 38 15.11 -15.23 6.52
N PRO A 39 14.93 -16.39 5.86
CA PRO A 39 13.76 -17.26 6.09
C PRO A 39 13.61 -17.78 7.53
N HIS A 40 14.70 -17.87 8.30
CA HIS A 40 14.64 -18.34 9.69
C HIS A 40 14.01 -17.33 10.66
N LEU A 41 13.83 -16.07 10.25
CA LEU A 41 13.13 -15.07 11.05
C LEU A 41 11.61 -15.29 10.99
N LYS A 42 10.87 -14.66 11.91
CA LYS A 42 9.42 -14.86 12.00
C LYS A 42 8.67 -14.29 10.80
N ASP A 43 7.59 -14.96 10.39
CA ASP A 43 6.67 -14.47 9.36
C ASP A 43 5.54 -13.59 9.91
N THR A 44 5.33 -13.64 11.21
CA THR A 44 4.29 -12.89 11.91
C THR A 44 4.82 -12.33 13.23
N MET A 45 4.14 -11.31 13.73
CA MET A 45 4.32 -10.82 15.09
C MET A 45 2.97 -10.53 15.73
N ASP A 46 2.90 -10.71 17.04
CA ASP A 46 1.70 -10.48 17.85
C ASP A 46 1.87 -9.20 18.67
N VAL A 47 0.86 -8.33 18.62
CA VAL A 47 0.77 -7.11 19.42
C VAL A 47 -0.65 -6.98 19.93
N ALA A 48 -0.83 -6.75 21.24
CA ALA A 48 -2.14 -6.60 21.88
C ALA A 48 -3.19 -7.66 21.48
N ASN A 49 -2.78 -8.93 21.38
CA ASN A 49 -3.58 -10.09 20.95
C ASN A 49 -3.99 -10.11 19.46
N TYR A 50 -3.38 -9.28 18.62
CA TYR A 50 -3.54 -9.31 17.17
C TYR A 50 -2.24 -9.75 16.50
N THR A 51 -2.37 -10.68 15.57
CA THR A 51 -1.29 -11.09 14.68
C THR A 51 -1.26 -10.21 13.44
N TYR A 52 -0.07 -9.78 13.02
CA TYR A 52 0.15 -9.18 11.70
C TYR A 52 1.27 -9.89 10.94
N VAL A 53 1.19 -9.84 9.62
CA VAL A 53 2.14 -10.49 8.72
C VAL A 53 3.34 -9.59 8.48
N ILE A 54 4.56 -10.11 8.63
CA ILE A 54 5.79 -9.42 8.27
C ILE A 54 5.87 -9.25 6.75
N PRO A 55 6.25 -8.07 6.22
CA PRO A 55 6.17 -7.79 4.79
C PRO A 55 7.37 -8.37 4.01
N ARG A 56 7.58 -9.69 4.06
CA ARG A 56 8.65 -10.37 3.32
C ARG A 56 8.61 -10.04 1.83
N GLY A 57 9.77 -9.74 1.25
CA GLY A 57 9.92 -9.28 -0.14
C GLY A 57 9.75 -7.77 -0.35
N TRP A 58 9.32 -7.03 0.66
CA TRP A 58 9.11 -5.58 0.57
C TRP A 58 10.29 -4.80 1.15
N THR A 59 10.37 -3.51 0.82
CA THR A 59 11.30 -2.57 1.46
C THR A 59 10.53 -1.41 2.05
N ARG A 60 10.72 -1.18 3.35
CA ARG A 60 10.19 -0.03 4.06
C ARG A 60 11.15 1.14 3.95
N PHE A 61 10.64 2.25 3.45
CA PHE A 61 11.23 3.56 3.56
C PHE A 61 10.56 4.28 4.72
N ALA A 62 11.32 4.60 5.77
CA ALA A 62 10.76 5.11 7.01
C ALA A 62 10.32 6.57 6.85
N ILE A 63 9.18 6.88 7.48
CA ILE A 63 8.55 8.20 7.48
C ILE A 63 8.64 8.76 8.90
N SER A 64 8.94 10.06 9.01
CA SER A 64 9.00 10.77 10.27
C SER A 64 7.64 10.79 10.95
N VAL A 65 7.66 10.62 12.26
CA VAL A 65 6.47 10.61 13.10
C VAL A 65 6.51 11.78 14.08
N ASP A 66 5.37 12.04 14.73
CA ASP A 66 5.34 12.93 15.89
C ASP A 66 5.83 12.17 17.11
N GLU A 67 7.11 12.37 17.47
CA GLU A 67 7.74 11.67 18.59
C GLU A 67 7.05 11.96 19.94
N GLY A 68 6.51 13.18 20.12
CA GLY A 68 5.79 13.52 21.35
C GLY A 68 4.52 12.69 21.49
N PHE A 69 3.74 12.59 20.42
CA PHE A 69 2.56 11.74 20.35
C PHE A 69 2.90 10.25 20.52
N PHE A 70 3.93 9.77 19.82
CA PHE A 70 4.32 8.36 19.84
C PHE A 70 4.78 7.92 21.23
N ASN A 71 5.56 8.75 21.92
CA ASN A 71 6.02 8.50 23.29
C ASN A 71 4.87 8.61 24.30
N HIS A 72 3.98 9.60 24.18
CA HIS A 72 2.86 9.76 25.12
C HIS A 72 1.87 8.59 25.06
N HIS A 73 1.64 8.01 23.88
CA HIS A 73 0.68 6.93 23.67
C HIS A 73 1.32 5.53 23.57
N ASP A 74 2.63 5.40 23.79
CA ASP A 74 3.41 4.17 23.63
C ASP A 74 3.11 3.46 22.29
N VAL A 75 3.05 4.22 21.20
CA VAL A 75 2.55 3.72 19.89
C VAL A 75 3.40 2.56 19.37
N TRP A 76 4.71 2.60 19.60
CA TRP A 76 5.62 1.55 19.16
C TRP A 76 5.32 0.19 19.78
N ASP A 77 4.89 0.17 21.04
CA ASP A 77 4.68 -1.08 21.80
C ASP A 77 3.20 -1.49 21.89
N LYS A 78 2.28 -0.51 21.95
CA LYS A 78 0.85 -0.79 22.21
C LYS A 78 -0.01 -0.78 20.96
N TRP A 79 0.39 -0.10 19.89
CA TRP A 79 -0.43 0.00 18.68
C TRP A 79 -0.07 -1.10 17.68
N LEU A 80 -1.09 -1.60 17.00
CA LEU A 80 -0.99 -2.70 16.05
C LEU A 80 -0.29 -2.24 14.78
N ASN A 81 0.53 -3.11 14.18
CA ASN A 81 0.99 -2.87 12.81
C ASN A 81 -0.10 -3.26 11.83
N CYS A 82 -0.33 -2.41 10.84
CA CYS A 82 -1.25 -2.67 9.74
C CYS A 82 -0.75 -2.02 8.44
N TYR A 83 -1.45 -2.33 7.36
CA TYR A 83 -1.11 -1.95 6.00
C TYR A 83 -2.29 -1.30 5.31
N HIS A 84 -2.00 -0.35 4.43
CA HIS A 84 -2.99 0.31 3.58
C HIS A 84 -2.47 0.34 2.14
N GLY A 85 -3.04 -0.49 1.28
CA GLY A 85 -2.75 -0.48 -0.16
C GLY A 85 -3.23 0.81 -0.81
N THR A 86 -2.37 1.44 -1.62
CA THR A 86 -2.71 2.73 -2.22
C THR A 86 -1.87 3.02 -3.47
N SER A 87 -1.96 4.23 -4.01
CA SER A 87 -1.09 4.76 -5.07
C SER A 87 0.00 5.65 -4.48
N ILE A 88 1.09 5.91 -5.22
CA ILE A 88 2.17 6.79 -4.76
C ILE A 88 1.68 8.23 -4.54
N GLU A 89 0.74 8.71 -5.36
CA GLU A 89 0.15 10.05 -5.24
C GLU A 89 -0.68 10.17 -3.96
N ASN A 90 -1.51 9.18 -3.67
CA ASN A 90 -2.29 9.13 -2.44
C ASN A 90 -1.40 8.96 -1.21
N ALA A 91 -0.34 8.14 -1.31
CA ALA A 91 0.64 7.96 -0.24
C ALA A 91 1.33 9.28 0.12
N LYS A 92 1.78 10.06 -0.88
CA LYS A 92 2.34 11.40 -0.65
C LYS A 92 1.36 12.29 0.09
N SER A 93 0.11 12.32 -0.37
CA SER A 93 -0.93 13.11 0.27
C SER A 93 -1.12 12.71 1.73
N CYS A 94 -1.25 11.41 2.03
CA CYS A 94 -1.42 10.94 3.40
C CYS A 94 -0.22 11.31 4.31
N VAL A 95 1.01 11.25 3.77
CA VAL A 95 2.23 11.63 4.50
C VAL A 95 2.27 13.13 4.78
N GLU A 96 1.96 13.97 3.78
CA GLU A 96 1.88 15.43 3.94
C GLU A 96 0.85 15.84 5.00
N HIS A 97 -0.27 15.11 5.10
CA HIS A 97 -1.30 15.34 6.11
C HIS A 97 -1.02 14.66 7.46
N ARG A 98 0.01 13.80 7.53
CA ARG A 98 0.32 12.95 8.69
C ARG A 98 -0.84 12.05 9.13
N GLN A 99 -1.75 11.71 8.23
CA GLN A 99 -2.90 10.84 8.50
C GLN A 99 -3.39 10.19 7.21
N LEU A 100 -4.04 9.04 7.35
CA LEU A 100 -4.86 8.49 6.25
C LEU A 100 -6.09 9.38 6.07
N LEU A 101 -6.34 9.78 4.83
CA LEU A 101 -7.46 10.65 4.49
C LEU A 101 -8.75 9.83 4.33
N LEU A 102 -9.85 10.37 4.85
CA LEU A 102 -11.19 9.80 4.69
C LEU A 102 -11.83 10.31 3.40
N PRO A 103 -12.82 9.58 2.85
CA PRO A 103 -13.67 10.12 1.81
C PRO A 103 -14.32 11.44 2.27
N ASN A 104 -14.35 12.42 1.37
CA ASN A 104 -14.72 13.84 1.54
C ASN A 104 -13.67 14.76 2.20
N ASP A 105 -12.50 14.26 2.57
CA ASP A 105 -11.40 15.15 2.98
C ASP A 105 -10.93 16.03 1.83
N THR A 106 -10.45 17.22 2.17
CA THR A 106 -9.77 18.11 1.23
C THR A 106 -8.28 18.04 1.49
N THR A 107 -7.51 17.71 0.46
CA THR A 107 -6.06 17.69 0.54
C THR A 107 -5.49 19.10 0.80
N MET A 108 -4.24 19.21 1.28
CA MET A 108 -3.52 20.48 1.44
C MET A 108 -3.49 21.33 0.16
N HIS A 109 -3.64 20.70 -1.00
CA HIS A 109 -3.67 21.34 -2.32
C HIS A 109 -5.10 21.64 -2.80
N GLY A 110 -6.10 21.57 -1.93
CA GLY A 110 -7.49 21.92 -2.24
C GLY A 110 -8.30 20.86 -2.98
N LYS A 111 -7.72 19.71 -3.35
CA LYS A 111 -8.46 18.61 -3.98
C LYS A 111 -9.34 17.89 -2.97
N LYS A 112 -10.64 17.81 -3.23
CA LYS A 112 -11.58 16.99 -2.45
C LYS A 112 -11.48 15.53 -2.85
N LEU A 113 -11.41 14.63 -1.87
CA LEU A 113 -11.46 13.19 -2.08
C LEU A 113 -12.90 12.75 -2.24
N GLU A 114 -13.26 12.25 -3.41
CA GLU A 114 -14.60 11.75 -3.68
C GLU A 114 -14.73 10.29 -3.22
N ILE A 115 -15.94 9.93 -2.79
CA ILE A 115 -16.32 8.53 -2.61
C ILE A 115 -16.35 7.91 -4.02
N ARG A 116 -15.48 6.92 -4.27
CA ARG A 116 -15.45 6.23 -5.58
C ARG A 116 -16.79 5.53 -5.84
N GLU A 117 -17.16 5.43 -7.11
CA GLU A 117 -18.35 4.69 -7.55
C GLU A 117 -18.28 3.22 -7.10
N GLY A 118 -19.35 2.72 -6.49
CA GLY A 118 -19.40 1.37 -5.88
C GLY A 118 -19.17 1.31 -4.36
N HIS A 119 -18.76 2.41 -3.71
CA HIS A 119 -18.73 2.48 -2.25
C HIS A 119 -20.12 2.75 -1.66
N ILE A 120 -20.41 2.14 -0.50
CA ILE A 120 -21.67 2.31 0.22
C ILE A 120 -21.80 3.75 0.72
N LYS A 121 -22.86 4.46 0.33
CA LYS A 121 -23.14 5.82 0.81
C LYS A 121 -23.23 5.84 2.33
N GLY A 122 -22.49 6.75 2.98
CA GLY A 122 -22.48 6.93 4.44
C GLY A 122 -21.35 6.18 5.18
N GLU A 123 -20.58 5.34 4.49
CA GLU A 123 -19.44 4.63 5.09
C GLU A 123 -18.13 5.44 4.95
N HIS A 124 -17.90 6.36 5.90
CA HIS A 124 -16.65 7.16 5.98
C HIS A 124 -15.59 6.46 6.84
N TYR A 125 -15.01 5.37 6.32
CA TYR A 125 -13.97 4.64 7.05
C TYR A 125 -12.59 4.76 6.40
N VAL A 126 -11.56 4.72 7.23
CA VAL A 126 -10.22 4.31 6.82
C VAL A 126 -10.19 2.79 6.89
N PHE A 127 -9.69 2.16 5.82
CA PHE A 127 -9.49 0.72 5.75
C PHE A 127 -8.01 0.38 5.87
N THR A 128 -7.70 -0.62 6.69
CA THR A 128 -6.36 -1.18 6.85
C THR A 128 -6.47 -2.69 6.92
N THR A 129 -5.32 -3.37 6.93
CA THR A 129 -5.28 -4.82 7.07
C THR A 129 -4.02 -5.26 7.81
N PRO A 130 -4.06 -6.35 8.58
CA PRO A 130 -2.87 -6.96 9.16
C PRO A 130 -2.05 -7.78 8.15
N SER A 131 -2.54 -7.93 6.91
CA SER A 131 -1.92 -8.75 5.87
C SER A 131 -1.37 -7.90 4.73
N ILE A 132 -0.05 -7.89 4.58
CA ILE A 132 0.61 -7.25 3.43
C ILE A 132 0.10 -7.81 2.10
N THR A 133 -0.17 -9.12 2.03
CA THR A 133 -0.67 -9.79 0.82
C THR A 133 -2.05 -9.29 0.43
N TYR A 134 -2.91 -9.03 1.42
CA TYR A 134 -4.23 -8.44 1.18
C TYR A 134 -4.09 -6.98 0.73
N ALA A 135 -3.27 -6.18 1.41
CA ALA A 135 -3.01 -4.79 1.02
C ALA A 135 -2.41 -4.67 -0.40
N ALA A 136 -1.68 -5.69 -0.86
CA ALA A 136 -1.01 -5.72 -2.15
C ALA A 136 -1.89 -6.17 -3.32
N LEU A 137 -3.15 -6.56 -3.09
CA LEU A 137 -4.08 -6.90 -4.17
C LEU A 137 -4.26 -5.70 -5.12
N ASP A 138 -4.42 -5.98 -6.41
CA ASP A 138 -4.47 -4.94 -7.46
C ASP A 138 -5.65 -3.98 -7.33
N TYR A 139 -6.69 -4.37 -6.58
CA TYR A 139 -7.82 -3.51 -6.22
C TYR A 139 -7.43 -2.38 -5.25
N TYR A 140 -6.36 -2.58 -4.46
CA TYR A 140 -5.95 -1.67 -3.39
C TYR A 140 -4.60 -1.00 -3.69
N ALA A 141 -3.58 -1.76 -4.06
CA ALA A 141 -2.24 -1.26 -4.33
C ALA A 141 -2.00 -1.06 -5.84
N HIS A 142 -1.60 0.16 -6.22
CA HIS A 142 -1.24 0.45 -7.61
C HIS A 142 0.13 -0.14 -7.95
N THR A 143 0.28 -0.64 -9.19
CA THR A 143 1.54 -1.16 -9.73
C THR A 143 2.12 -0.20 -10.76
N TYR A 144 3.37 0.22 -10.53
CA TYR A 144 4.13 1.08 -11.43
C TYR A 144 5.17 0.26 -12.20
N HIS A 145 5.48 0.69 -13.42
CA HIS A 145 6.64 0.20 -14.17
C HIS A 145 7.72 1.27 -14.11
N PHE A 146 8.90 0.89 -13.63
CA PHE A 146 10.00 1.81 -13.37
C PHE A 146 11.27 1.30 -14.04
N GLN A 147 11.90 2.14 -14.88
CA GLN A 147 13.21 1.84 -15.44
C GLN A 147 14.29 2.46 -14.56
N SER A 148 15.14 1.63 -13.97
CA SER A 148 16.24 2.10 -13.11
C SER A 148 17.26 2.89 -13.94
N PRO A 149 17.62 4.12 -13.54
CA PRO A 149 18.65 4.90 -14.21
C PRO A 149 20.06 4.30 -14.02
N TYR A 150 20.26 3.45 -13.00
CA TYR A 150 21.56 2.86 -12.68
C TYR A 150 21.91 1.67 -13.57
N ASN A 151 20.94 0.80 -13.89
CA ASN A 151 21.20 -0.45 -14.63
C ASN A 151 20.28 -0.64 -15.86
N SER A 152 19.44 0.35 -16.19
CA SER A 152 18.49 0.32 -17.31
C SER A 152 17.44 -0.80 -17.26
N GLN A 153 17.39 -1.59 -16.18
CA GLN A 153 16.43 -2.66 -16.00
C GLN A 153 15.06 -2.09 -15.63
N ILE A 154 14.00 -2.74 -16.12
CA ILE A 154 12.62 -2.42 -15.78
C ILE A 154 12.20 -3.23 -14.57
N TYR A 155 11.54 -2.58 -13.62
CA TYR A 155 10.98 -3.15 -12.40
C TYR A 155 9.48 -2.86 -12.34
N THR A 156 8.75 -3.77 -11.70
CA THR A 156 7.39 -3.52 -11.21
C THR A 156 7.47 -3.13 -9.75
N ILE A 157 6.76 -2.05 -9.40
CA ILE A 157 6.75 -1.48 -8.05
C ILE A 157 5.31 -1.42 -7.55
N LYS A 158 5.01 -2.08 -6.42
CA LYS A 158 3.73 -1.89 -5.71
C LYS A 158 3.91 -1.02 -4.48
N VAL A 159 2.89 -0.22 -4.18
CA VAL A 159 2.91 0.78 -3.10
C VAL A 159 1.91 0.44 -2.00
N VAL A 160 2.41 0.37 -0.76
CA VAL A 160 1.60 0.16 0.45
C VAL A 160 2.10 1.09 1.55
N LEU A 161 1.21 1.70 2.32
CA LEU A 161 1.58 2.40 3.56
C LEU A 161 1.63 1.42 4.72
N GLN A 162 2.69 1.50 5.52
CA GLN A 162 2.80 0.80 6.80
C GLN A 162 2.39 1.75 7.93
N CYS A 163 1.44 1.29 8.73
CA CYS A 163 0.78 2.09 9.74
C CYS A 163 0.82 1.41 11.11
N LYS A 164 0.63 2.23 12.14
CA LYS A 164 0.27 1.84 13.50
C LYS A 164 -1.20 2.17 13.72
N GLN A 165 -1.96 1.27 14.31
CA GLN A 165 -3.38 1.47 14.60
C GLN A 165 -3.71 1.15 16.06
N LYS A 166 -4.47 2.05 16.69
CA LYS A 166 -4.89 1.91 18.08
C LYS A 166 -5.83 0.69 18.20
N PRO A 167 -5.55 -0.28 19.11
CA PRO A 167 -6.30 -1.55 19.13
C PRO A 167 -7.81 -1.40 19.32
N ASP A 168 -8.24 -0.48 20.18
CA ASP A 168 -9.66 -0.24 20.51
C ASP A 168 -10.40 0.61 19.46
N SER A 169 -9.73 1.05 18.39
CA SER A 169 -10.37 1.79 17.30
C SER A 169 -10.78 0.91 16.11
N ILE A 170 -10.50 -0.39 16.18
CA ILE A 170 -10.65 -1.32 15.06
C ILE A 170 -12.01 -2.01 15.07
N ILE A 171 -12.69 -1.94 13.94
CA ILE A 171 -13.77 -2.86 13.58
C ILE A 171 -13.18 -3.90 12.62
N VAL A 172 -13.15 -5.17 13.03
CA VAL A 172 -12.68 -6.28 12.20
C VAL A 172 -13.85 -6.78 11.35
N GLN A 173 -13.61 -6.99 10.05
CA GLN A 173 -14.58 -7.57 9.14
C GLN A 173 -13.93 -8.51 8.10
N PRO A 174 -14.75 -9.33 7.42
CA PRO A 174 -14.27 -10.17 6.33
C PRO A 174 -13.71 -9.37 5.15
N GLU A 175 -12.90 -10.04 4.33
CA GLU A 175 -12.47 -9.53 3.03
C GLU A 175 -13.65 -9.19 2.10
N THR A 176 -13.42 -8.26 1.17
CA THR A 176 -14.42 -7.68 0.28
C THR A 176 -14.18 -8.02 -1.21
N VAL A 177 -13.22 -8.89 -1.52
CA VAL A 177 -12.82 -9.28 -2.89
C VAL A 177 -13.37 -10.65 -3.31
N ASP A 178 -14.33 -11.17 -2.55
CA ASP A 178 -15.06 -12.41 -2.83
C ASP A 178 -14.25 -13.71 -2.71
N ALA A 179 -13.03 -13.66 -2.20
CA ALA A 179 -12.16 -14.82 -2.10
C ALA A 179 -12.77 -15.92 -1.23
N ARG A 180 -13.49 -15.56 -0.16
CA ARG A 180 -14.13 -16.52 0.74
C ARG A 180 -15.23 -17.33 0.04
N ARG A 181 -16.10 -16.68 -0.74
CA ARG A 181 -17.16 -17.42 -1.48
C ARG A 181 -16.57 -18.34 -2.55
N GLN A 182 -15.39 -18.00 -3.06
CA GLN A 182 -14.65 -18.79 -4.03
C GLN A 182 -13.75 -19.87 -3.39
N GLY A 183 -13.70 -19.97 -2.06
CA GLY A 183 -12.81 -20.92 -1.36
C GLY A 183 -11.31 -20.58 -1.46
N ILE A 184 -10.97 -19.36 -1.86
CA ILE A 184 -9.60 -18.89 -2.04
C ILE A 184 -9.10 -18.29 -0.72
N LYS A 185 -7.99 -18.82 -0.20
CA LYS A 185 -7.29 -18.26 0.97
C LYS A 185 -6.33 -17.16 0.50
N ILE A 186 -6.53 -15.92 0.95
CA ILE A 186 -5.69 -14.78 0.51
C ILE A 186 -4.38 -14.71 1.29
N CYS A 187 -4.44 -14.90 2.62
CA CYS A 187 -3.29 -14.83 3.50
C CYS A 187 -3.07 -16.18 4.18
N SER A 188 -1.83 -16.66 4.19
CA SER A 188 -1.48 -17.93 4.84
C SER A 188 -1.71 -17.92 6.36
N TYR A 189 -1.59 -16.76 7.00
CA TYR A 189 -1.58 -16.60 8.46
C TYR A 189 -2.89 -16.05 9.03
N ILE A 190 -3.62 -15.24 8.26
CA ILE A 190 -4.79 -14.51 8.73
C ILE A 190 -6.01 -15.01 7.96
N PRO A 191 -7.07 -15.47 8.65
CA PRO A 191 -8.26 -15.98 7.98
C PRO A 191 -9.02 -14.85 7.28
N ASN A 192 -9.70 -15.19 6.18
CA ASN A 192 -10.40 -14.21 5.34
C ASN A 192 -11.50 -13.43 6.08
N ASP A 193 -12.04 -13.94 7.18
CA ASP A 193 -13.04 -13.27 8.03
C ASP A 193 -12.44 -12.17 8.93
N LYS A 194 -11.11 -12.03 8.98
CA LYS A 194 -10.38 -11.06 9.81
C LYS A 194 -9.40 -10.18 9.01
N LEU A 195 -9.47 -10.20 7.69
CA LEU A 195 -8.50 -9.53 6.82
C LEU A 195 -8.70 -8.02 6.72
N GLU A 196 -9.91 -7.52 6.88
CA GLU A 196 -10.19 -6.11 6.69
C GLU A 196 -10.50 -5.44 8.03
N TRP A 197 -9.76 -4.37 8.32
CA TRP A 197 -9.95 -3.54 9.50
C TRP A 197 -10.47 -2.19 9.05
N LYS A 198 -11.42 -1.63 9.78
CA LYS A 198 -11.94 -0.30 9.50
C LYS A 198 -12.09 0.55 10.76
N THR A 199 -11.97 1.86 10.59
CA THR A 199 -12.19 2.83 11.66
C THR A 199 -12.71 4.16 11.13
N GLN A 200 -13.56 4.82 11.90
CA GLN A 200 -14.02 6.20 11.68
C GLN A 200 -13.24 7.21 12.53
N HIS A 201 -12.43 6.73 13.49
CA HIS A 201 -11.79 7.59 14.47
C HIS A 201 -10.52 8.21 13.90
N ARG A 202 -10.48 9.54 13.82
CA ARG A 202 -9.29 10.30 13.45
C ARG A 202 -8.15 10.07 14.42
N SER A 203 -6.92 10.21 13.91
CA SER A 203 -5.69 10.08 14.69
C SER A 203 -5.49 8.73 15.38
N THR A 204 -6.29 7.70 15.03
CA THR A 204 -6.10 6.33 15.55
C THR A 204 -5.33 5.43 14.60
N VAL A 205 -4.94 5.95 13.43
CA VAL A 205 -4.03 5.32 12.48
C VAL A 205 -2.91 6.32 12.16
N THR A 206 -1.67 5.94 12.44
CA THR A 206 -0.48 6.77 12.16
C THR A 206 0.40 6.06 11.14
N ILE A 207 0.89 6.80 10.15
CA ILE A 207 1.76 6.28 9.09
C ILE A 207 3.20 6.41 9.59
N TYR A 208 4.01 5.36 9.41
CA TYR A 208 5.42 5.40 9.79
C TYR A 208 6.36 4.80 8.74
N GLY A 209 5.83 4.25 7.66
CA GLY A 209 6.65 3.75 6.55
C GLY A 209 5.89 3.65 5.23
N LEU A 210 6.63 3.81 4.15
CA LEU A 210 6.20 3.46 2.80
C LEU A 210 6.83 2.12 2.43
N LEU A 211 6.02 1.12 2.15
CA LEU A 211 6.47 -0.19 1.67
C LEU A 211 6.41 -0.25 0.15
N LEU A 212 7.54 -0.62 -0.46
CA LEU A 212 7.65 -0.90 -1.88
C LEU A 212 7.94 -2.39 -2.10
N GLU A 213 7.11 -3.05 -2.91
CA GLU A 213 7.44 -4.36 -3.46
C GLU A 213 8.20 -4.12 -4.76
N VAL A 214 9.47 -4.51 -4.82
CA VAL A 214 10.31 -4.34 -6.00
C VAL A 214 10.52 -5.70 -6.65
N LYS A 215 10.04 -5.87 -7.88
CA LYS A 215 10.22 -7.08 -8.68
C LYS A 215 10.78 -6.74 -10.04
N GLN A 216 11.85 -7.41 -10.45
CA GLN A 216 12.38 -7.24 -11.81
C GLN A 216 11.31 -7.66 -12.83
N TYR A 217 11.04 -6.78 -13.79
CA TYR A 217 10.12 -7.10 -14.88
C TYR A 217 10.87 -7.96 -15.90
N HIS A 218 10.47 -9.23 -16.01
CA HIS A 218 10.91 -10.09 -17.08
C HIS A 218 9.89 -10.00 -18.21
N VAL A 219 10.32 -9.51 -19.38
CA VAL A 219 9.52 -9.63 -20.60
C VAL A 219 9.43 -11.12 -20.91
N HIS A 220 8.32 -11.75 -20.56
CA HIS A 220 8.01 -13.03 -21.19
C HIS A 220 7.84 -12.76 -22.68
N ASN A 221 8.63 -13.45 -23.52
CA ASN A 221 8.44 -13.51 -24.96
C ASN A 221 7.06 -14.12 -25.25
N HIS A 222 6.02 -13.30 -25.17
CA HIS A 222 4.71 -13.60 -25.68
C HIS A 222 4.40 -12.59 -26.77
N SER A 223 4.54 -13.08 -27.99
CA SER A 223 4.17 -12.51 -29.29
C SER A 223 2.69 -12.10 -29.41
N ASN A 224 1.98 -11.82 -28.32
CA ASN A 224 0.54 -11.52 -28.29
C ASN A 224 0.20 -10.15 -27.64
N SER A 225 1.18 -9.37 -27.20
CA SER A 225 0.92 -8.07 -26.54
C SER A 225 0.54 -6.93 -27.50
N PHE A 226 0.72 -7.11 -28.82
CA PHE A 226 0.24 -6.13 -29.82
C PHE A 226 -1.29 -6.14 -30.04
N GLN A 227 -2.01 -7.17 -29.58
CA GLN A 227 -3.47 -7.21 -29.70
C GLN A 227 -4.21 -6.44 -28.59
N TYR A 228 -3.61 -6.29 -27.39
CA TYR A 228 -4.30 -5.63 -26.28
C TYR A 228 -4.39 -4.10 -26.39
N GLN A 229 -3.45 -3.47 -27.11
CA GLN A 229 -3.51 -2.02 -27.39
C GLN A 229 -4.43 -1.66 -28.56
N GLN A 230 -4.65 -2.57 -29.53
CA GLN A 230 -5.59 -2.32 -30.63
C GLN A 230 -7.07 -2.41 -30.21
N ILE A 231 -7.42 -3.27 -29.24
CA ILE A 231 -8.81 -3.45 -28.79
C ILE A 231 -9.34 -2.22 -28.02
N ARG A 232 -8.48 -1.48 -27.31
CA ARG A 232 -8.88 -0.23 -26.62
C ARG A 232 -9.18 0.92 -27.58
N ASN A 233 -8.50 0.99 -28.72
CA ASN A 233 -8.70 2.06 -29.68
C ASN A 233 -9.98 1.87 -30.53
N THR A 234 -10.43 0.64 -30.75
CA THR A 234 -11.69 0.37 -31.47
C THR A 234 -12.95 0.58 -30.62
N GLN A 235 -12.88 0.41 -29.30
CA GLN A 235 -14.05 0.65 -28.43
C GLN A 235 -14.27 2.13 -28.09
N SER A 236 -13.28 3.00 -28.31
CA SER A 236 -13.41 4.46 -28.14
C SER A 236 -14.06 5.16 -29.34
N MET A 237 -14.11 4.53 -30.52
CA MET A 237 -14.71 5.14 -31.73
C MET A 237 -16.18 4.78 -31.96
N CYS A 238 -16.76 3.81 -31.23
CA CYS A 238 -18.18 3.42 -31.39
C CYS A 238 -19.15 4.12 -30.42
N LYS A 239 -18.73 5.12 -29.64
CA LYS A 239 -19.60 5.84 -28.68
C LYS A 239 -19.94 7.29 -29.07
N SER A 240 -19.64 7.73 -30.29
CA SER A 240 -19.91 9.12 -30.72
C SER A 240 -20.83 9.27 -31.93
N VAL A 241 -21.72 8.29 -32.22
CA VAL A 241 -22.75 8.46 -33.25
C VAL A 241 -24.06 7.82 -32.79
N SER A 242 -24.92 8.61 -32.15
CA SER A 242 -26.39 8.53 -32.26
C SER A 242 -27.03 9.40 -31.17
N LEU A 243 -27.49 10.59 -31.53
CA LEU A 243 -28.66 11.29 -30.97
C LEU A 243 -28.86 12.55 -31.82
N ASP A 244 -29.55 12.38 -32.95
CA ASP A 244 -30.24 13.45 -33.68
C ASP A 244 -31.49 12.81 -34.31
N SER A 245 -32.61 12.88 -33.59
CA SER A 245 -33.99 12.99 -34.10
C SER A 245 -34.94 13.26 -32.94
#